data_AF-A0A959FS66-F1
#
_entry.id   AF-A0A959FS66-F1
#
_cell.length_a   1.000
_cell.length_b   1.000
_cell.length_c   1.000
_cell.angle_alpha   90.00
_cell.angle_beta   90.00
_cell.angle_gamma   90.00
#
_symmetry.space_group_name_H-M   'P 1'
#
loop_
_entity.id
_entity.type
_entity.pdbx_description
1 polymer ?
#
loop_
_entity_poly.entity_id
_entity_poly.type
_entity_poly.pdbx_seq_one_letter_code
_entity_poly.pdbx_strand_id
1 'polypeptide(L)'
;DAVPVMVTSARDPDRPAVDLPADALAYVIYTSGSTGRPKGVKVAHYNVVNLISNQSQFFKIDPSDAFLLFYSTSFDASVEQIFLALLNGCSLYVPSKEILLDKTRLYEAMQRHRITHLDAVPSFLREIEQQPGMSVRRVISGGELFSARVLDHWDESVEVYNVYGPTEATVTATARRVDRSRVHAAGIGTPIGNVQCYVLDTHQQLLPLGATGELCIGGTCLSQGYLHQPELTAARFVDNPYRTGEKIYRTGDLVKWLPDGSLEFCGRKDEQVKLRGYRIELGEIEHAVRQCAANVQELVVVVNRSGALPVLVAFCQVEGPLEEAALKTVLKEKLPAYMIPQQFIVLEQLPLSPSGKIDRTALEQAPLETGIHEQYVAPETETEQKMALIWAKLLGTTGIGATDNFFEVGGNSLLIQQVLYRSNQELSAGLTYNDFFQYPTIRELGSIAERAAAGSTTTSASEAVFLLKKDPSADKQLFFIHDGVGSVDGYAELIRHLDGYQCWGVKSNLLSGLHPHNLELKEVAGSYVEQLLRVQPTGPIALLGWSSGGLLAYEMARQLETLS
;
A
#
# COMPACT_ATOMS: atom_id res chain seq x y z
N ASP A 1 -5.09 23.08 6.03
CA ASP A 1 -4.11 23.29 7.11
C ASP A 1 -4.19 22.15 8.11
N ALA A 2 -3.31 21.14 7.96
CA ALA A 2 -3.17 20.11 8.96
C ALA A 2 -2.36 20.70 10.12
N VAL A 3 -3.02 21.04 11.23
CA VAL A 3 -2.34 21.41 12.46
C VAL A 3 -1.63 20.14 12.95
N PRO A 4 -0.29 20.14 13.09
CA PRO A 4 0.40 18.99 13.66
C PRO A 4 -0.14 18.76 15.06
N VAL A 5 -0.66 17.56 15.31
CA VAL A 5 -1.02 17.11 16.66
C VAL A 5 0.29 16.93 17.42
N MET A 6 0.72 18.01 18.09
CA MET A 6 1.81 17.97 19.03
C MET A 6 1.32 17.21 20.27
N VAL A 7 1.94 16.07 20.58
CA VAL A 7 1.76 15.42 21.89
C VAL A 7 2.48 16.29 22.93
N THR A 8 1.80 17.31 23.45
CA THR A 8 2.38 18.28 24.38
C THR A 8 2.30 17.81 25.82
N SER A 9 3.45 17.40 26.36
CA SER A 9 3.84 17.48 27.78
C SER A 9 3.06 16.66 28.81
N ALA A 10 3.75 16.28 29.88
CA ALA A 10 3.22 15.51 31.03
C ALA A 10 2.10 16.21 31.85
N ARG A 11 1.48 17.27 31.34
CA ARG A 11 0.44 18.08 31.99
C ARG A 11 -0.80 18.28 31.12
N ASP A 12 -1.11 17.31 30.26
CA ASP A 12 -2.40 17.28 29.58
C ASP A 12 -3.50 16.95 30.61
N PRO A 13 -4.42 17.89 30.94
CA PRO A 13 -5.53 17.64 31.86
C PRO A 13 -6.51 16.60 31.31
N ASP A 14 -6.48 16.32 30.00
CA ASP A 14 -7.30 15.30 29.33
C ASP A 14 -6.53 13.97 29.16
N ARG A 15 -5.32 13.84 29.73
CA ARG A 15 -4.60 12.56 29.77
C ARG A 15 -5.52 11.55 30.47
N PRO A 16 -5.96 10.48 29.78
CA PRO A 16 -6.80 9.50 30.43
C PRO A 16 -6.00 8.91 31.59
N ALA A 17 -6.56 8.99 32.80
CA ALA A 17 -5.95 8.55 34.05
C ALA A 17 -5.94 7.02 34.12
N VAL A 18 -5.21 6.39 33.20
CA VAL A 18 -5.06 4.94 33.10
C VAL A 18 -3.65 4.58 33.55
N ASP A 19 -3.56 3.96 34.72
CA ASP A 19 -2.33 3.32 35.19
C ASP A 19 -2.26 1.94 34.53
N LEU A 20 -1.59 1.87 33.38
CA LEU A 20 -1.35 0.61 32.67
C LEU A 20 0.03 0.07 33.04
N PRO A 21 0.12 -1.20 33.51
CA PRO A 21 1.42 -1.81 33.74
C PRO A 21 2.14 -2.00 32.40
N ALA A 22 3.48 -2.00 32.42
CA ALA A 22 4.29 -2.04 31.20
C ALA A 22 4.07 -3.33 30.37
N ASP A 23 3.63 -4.41 31.01
CA ASP A 23 3.28 -5.69 30.41
C ASP A 23 1.81 -5.80 29.97
N ALA A 24 1.01 -4.75 30.11
CA ALA A 24 -0.30 -4.68 29.47
C ALA A 24 -0.14 -4.73 27.93
N LEU A 25 -1.13 -5.32 27.26
CA LEU A 25 -1.16 -5.38 25.80
C LEU A 25 -1.28 -3.97 25.20
N ALA A 26 -0.35 -3.64 24.31
CA ALA A 26 -0.42 -2.45 23.48
C ALA A 26 -1.28 -2.72 22.24
N TYR A 27 -1.14 -3.90 21.62
CA TYR A 27 -1.93 -4.29 20.46
C TYR A 27 -1.98 -5.81 20.24
N VAL A 28 -2.92 -6.21 19.41
CA VAL A 28 -2.96 -7.55 18.79
C VAL A 28 -3.06 -7.38 17.29
N ILE A 29 -2.03 -7.81 16.56
CA ILE A 29 -2.01 -7.80 15.08
C ILE A 29 -2.08 -9.24 14.58
N TYR A 30 -2.99 -9.48 13.63
CA TYR A 30 -3.16 -10.79 13.02
C TYR A 30 -2.19 -10.97 11.84
N THR A 31 -1.61 -12.16 11.78
CA THR A 31 -0.75 -12.59 10.67
C THR A 31 -1.27 -13.91 10.10
N SER A 32 -0.90 -14.23 8.85
CA SER A 32 -1.20 -15.51 8.23
C SER A 32 -0.62 -16.67 9.06
N GLY A 33 -1.37 -17.75 9.20
CA GLY A 33 -0.98 -18.92 9.99
C GLY A 33 -0.74 -20.13 9.10
N SER A 34 0.27 -20.94 9.43
CA SER A 34 0.62 -22.16 8.68
C SER A 34 -0.49 -23.21 8.64
N THR A 35 -1.53 -23.09 9.46
CA THR A 35 -2.72 -23.97 9.49
C THR A 35 -3.89 -23.42 8.67
N GLY A 36 -3.71 -22.29 7.97
CA GLY A 36 -4.75 -21.60 7.22
C GLY A 36 -5.72 -20.78 8.08
N ARG A 37 -5.43 -20.60 9.38
CA ARG A 37 -6.16 -19.67 10.25
C ARG A 37 -5.23 -18.54 10.71
N PRO A 38 -5.66 -17.28 10.65
CA PRO A 38 -4.88 -16.16 11.16
C PRO A 38 -4.51 -16.32 12.63
N LYS A 39 -3.30 -15.90 13.00
CA LYS A 39 -2.78 -15.90 14.38
C LYS A 39 -2.57 -14.48 14.86
N GLY A 40 -3.22 -14.12 15.97
CA GLY A 40 -3.10 -12.80 16.60
C GLY A 40 -1.88 -12.73 17.51
N VAL A 41 -0.89 -11.91 17.18
CA VAL A 41 0.33 -11.72 17.99
C VAL A 41 0.07 -10.67 19.06
N LYS A 42 0.26 -11.03 20.33
CA LYS A 42 0.00 -10.16 21.49
C LYS A 42 1.24 -9.38 21.88
N VAL A 43 1.29 -8.08 21.60
CA VAL A 43 2.46 -7.24 21.91
C VAL A 43 2.16 -6.30 23.07
N ALA A 44 3.08 -6.21 24.03
CA ALA A 44 2.94 -5.39 25.22
C ALA A 44 3.56 -3.99 25.05
N HIS A 45 3.20 -3.06 25.94
CA HIS A 45 3.74 -1.69 25.92
C HIS A 45 5.28 -1.67 26.04
N TYR A 46 5.87 -2.48 26.92
CA TYR A 46 7.33 -2.51 27.08
C TYR A 46 8.04 -2.94 25.79
N ASN A 47 7.41 -3.77 24.96
CA ASN A 47 8.00 -4.19 23.68
C ASN A 47 8.12 -2.99 22.74
N VAL A 48 7.06 -2.19 22.63
CA VAL A 48 7.02 -0.99 21.78
C VAL A 48 8.00 0.06 22.29
N VAL A 49 8.03 0.32 23.60
CA VAL A 49 9.00 1.26 24.20
C VAL A 49 10.43 0.82 23.91
N ASN A 50 10.74 -0.48 24.06
CA ASN A 50 12.05 -1.02 23.72
C ASN A 50 12.39 -0.80 22.24
N LEU A 51 11.48 -1.11 21.32
CA LEU A 51 11.68 -0.88 19.88
C LEU A 51 12.02 0.60 19.60
N ILE A 52 11.16 1.52 20.05
CA ILE A 52 11.27 2.94 19.72
C ILE A 52 12.50 3.60 20.35
N SER A 53 12.82 3.28 21.61
CA SER A 53 14.02 3.84 22.25
C SER A 53 15.30 3.44 21.52
N ASN A 54 15.39 2.20 21.05
CA ASN A 54 16.59 1.72 20.34
C ASN A 54 16.67 2.23 18.91
N GLN A 55 15.54 2.29 18.20
CA GLN A 55 15.49 2.85 16.84
C GLN A 55 15.73 4.36 16.80
N SER A 56 15.24 5.10 17.81
CA SER A 56 15.54 6.52 17.98
C SER A 56 17.05 6.77 17.96
N GLN A 57 17.80 6.02 18.76
CA GLN A 57 19.26 6.11 18.80
C GLN A 57 19.92 5.61 17.50
N PHE A 58 19.47 4.48 16.96
CA PHE A 58 20.08 3.85 15.79
C PHE A 58 19.93 4.70 14.52
N PHE A 59 18.73 5.25 14.30
CA PHE A 59 18.44 6.15 13.19
C PHE A 59 18.79 7.62 13.49
N LYS A 60 19.19 7.96 14.73
CA LYS A 60 19.49 9.32 15.16
C LYS A 60 18.31 10.27 14.96
N ILE A 61 17.13 9.83 15.37
CA ILE A 61 15.88 10.59 15.24
C ILE A 61 15.97 11.86 16.07
N ASP A 62 15.50 12.97 15.50
CA ASP A 62 15.45 14.26 16.18
C ASP A 62 14.08 14.95 15.95
N PRO A 63 13.64 15.87 16.82
CA PRO A 63 12.31 16.48 16.70
C PRO A 63 12.04 17.27 15.41
N SER A 64 13.07 17.60 14.62
CA SER A 64 12.90 18.20 13.28
C SER A 64 12.54 17.18 12.20
N ASP A 65 12.52 15.89 12.53
CA ASP A 65 12.12 14.83 11.61
C ASP A 65 10.61 14.85 11.31
N ALA A 66 10.29 14.42 10.09
CA ALA A 66 8.93 14.21 9.62
C ALA A 66 8.83 12.85 8.91
N PHE A 67 7.87 12.05 9.37
CA PHE A 67 7.62 10.69 8.91
C PHE A 67 6.38 10.65 8.01
N LEU A 68 6.39 9.73 7.04
CA LEU A 68 5.21 9.39 6.25
C LEU A 68 4.68 8.03 6.71
N LEU A 69 3.40 7.94 7.07
CA LEU A 69 2.75 6.68 7.41
C LEU A 69 2.43 5.90 6.13
N PHE A 70 3.32 4.99 5.76
CA PHE A 70 3.20 4.17 4.55
C PHE A 70 2.43 2.87 4.81
N TYR A 71 2.76 2.19 5.91
CA TYR A 71 2.19 0.89 6.21
C TYR A 71 0.75 1.02 6.71
N SER A 72 -0.09 0.07 6.32
CA SER A 72 -1.43 -0.09 6.90
C SER A 72 -1.33 -0.28 8.41
N THR A 73 -2.27 0.27 9.17
CA THR A 73 -2.38 0.07 10.62
C THR A 73 -2.62 -1.38 11.04
N SER A 74 -2.96 -2.26 10.08
CA SER A 74 -3.04 -3.71 10.27
C SER A 74 -1.69 -4.42 10.12
N PHE A 75 -0.61 -3.69 9.80
CA PHE A 75 0.75 -4.21 9.69
C PHE A 75 1.64 -3.57 10.76
N ASP A 76 2.42 -4.38 11.46
CA ASP A 76 3.16 -3.95 12.65
C ASP A 76 4.22 -2.88 12.37
N ALA A 77 4.77 -2.78 11.15
CA ALA A 77 5.63 -1.67 10.77
C ALA A 77 4.96 -0.29 10.86
N SER A 78 3.63 -0.19 10.82
CA SER A 78 2.94 1.07 11.12
C SER A 78 3.14 1.51 12.58
N VAL A 79 3.28 0.56 13.51
CA VAL A 79 3.55 0.85 14.93
C VAL A 79 4.90 1.55 15.06
N GLU A 80 5.92 1.06 14.35
CA GLU A 80 7.21 1.73 14.25
C GLU A 80 7.04 3.16 13.71
N GLN A 81 6.40 3.34 12.54
CA GLN A 81 6.23 4.67 11.95
C GLN A 81 5.48 5.66 12.86
N ILE A 82 4.41 5.21 13.50
CA ILE A 82 3.57 6.04 14.37
C ILE A 82 4.36 6.43 15.62
N PHE A 83 4.90 5.46 16.35
CA PHE A 83 5.47 5.73 17.66
C PHE A 83 6.92 6.23 17.58
N LEU A 84 7.67 5.91 16.53
CA LEU A 84 9.00 6.52 16.31
C LEU A 84 8.86 8.02 16.05
N ALA A 85 7.82 8.44 15.34
CA ALA A 85 7.52 9.86 15.16
C ALA A 85 7.02 10.51 16.46
N LEU A 86 5.90 10.02 17.00
CA LEU A 86 5.19 10.71 18.08
C LEU A 86 5.93 10.69 19.42
N LEU A 87 6.68 9.62 19.74
CA LEU A 87 7.42 9.54 21.00
C LEU A 87 8.77 10.29 20.97
N ASN A 88 9.24 10.71 19.79
CA ASN A 88 10.44 11.55 19.65
C ASN A 88 10.11 13.03 19.35
N GLY A 89 8.83 13.42 19.39
CA GLY A 89 8.40 14.80 19.14
C GLY A 89 8.46 15.22 17.67
N CYS A 90 8.52 14.24 16.76
CA CYS A 90 8.54 14.45 15.31
C CYS A 90 7.11 14.63 14.76
N SER A 91 7.01 15.01 13.49
CA SER A 91 5.72 15.05 12.77
C SER A 91 5.42 13.73 12.06
N LEU A 92 4.15 13.32 12.04
CA LEU A 92 3.66 12.18 11.24
C LEU A 92 2.65 12.67 10.20
N TYR A 93 2.96 12.49 8.93
CA TYR A 93 2.03 12.71 7.83
C TYR A 93 1.28 11.42 7.52
N VAL A 94 -0.05 11.49 7.50
CA VAL A 94 -0.94 10.37 7.18
C VAL A 94 -1.51 10.59 5.78
N PRO A 95 -0.90 10.02 4.73
CA PRO A 95 -1.40 10.16 3.37
C PRO A 95 -2.69 9.37 3.17
N SER A 96 -3.55 9.86 2.26
CA SER A 96 -4.63 9.02 1.75
C SER A 96 -4.06 7.95 0.81
N LYS A 97 -4.86 6.90 0.55
CA LYS A 97 -4.44 5.82 -0.36
C LYS A 97 -4.18 6.35 -1.77
N GLU A 98 -4.97 7.32 -2.22
CA GLU A 98 -4.83 7.97 -3.52
C GLU A 98 -3.47 8.67 -3.64
N ILE A 99 -2.99 9.32 -2.57
CA ILE A 99 -1.67 9.96 -2.54
C ILE A 99 -0.56 8.92 -2.59
N LEU A 100 -0.64 7.85 -1.80
CA LEU A 100 0.36 6.77 -1.83
C LEU A 100 0.47 6.10 -3.20
N LEU A 101 -0.64 6.06 -3.93
CA LEU A 101 -0.72 5.42 -5.24
C LEU A 101 -0.30 6.35 -6.39
N ASP A 102 -0.31 7.67 -6.22
CA ASP A 102 0.06 8.65 -7.25
C ASP A 102 1.44 9.25 -6.94
N LYS A 103 2.46 8.89 -7.73
CA LYS A 103 3.85 9.32 -7.48
C LYS A 103 4.00 10.84 -7.47
N THR A 104 3.31 11.56 -8.36
CA THR A 104 3.42 13.01 -8.45
C THR A 104 2.84 13.65 -7.18
N ARG A 105 1.63 13.24 -6.78
CA ARG A 105 1.01 13.73 -5.54
C ARG A 105 1.79 13.33 -4.30
N LEU A 106 2.38 12.14 -4.31
CA LEU A 106 3.25 11.69 -3.24
C LEU A 106 4.49 12.58 -3.12
N TYR A 107 5.17 12.89 -4.23
CA TYR A 107 6.33 13.78 -4.22
C TYR A 107 5.96 15.18 -3.73
N GLU A 108 4.86 15.74 -4.23
CA GLU A 108 4.34 17.03 -3.77
C GLU A 108 4.04 17.02 -2.27
N ALA A 109 3.40 15.95 -1.77
CA ALA A 109 3.12 15.79 -0.35
C ALA A 109 4.42 15.66 0.46
N MET A 110 5.38 14.87 -0.02
CA MET A 110 6.67 14.68 0.64
C MET A 110 7.46 15.98 0.75
N GLN A 111 7.45 16.82 -0.29
CA GLN A 111 8.05 18.15 -0.29
C GLN A 111 7.30 19.10 0.66
N ARG A 112 5.97 19.18 0.52
CA ARG A 112 5.11 20.07 1.31
C ARG A 112 5.22 19.80 2.81
N HIS A 113 5.24 18.53 3.18
CA HIS A 113 5.32 18.09 4.57
C HIS A 113 6.76 17.84 5.04
N ARG A 114 7.76 18.17 4.22
CA ARG A 114 9.20 18.05 4.51
C ARG A 114 9.58 16.69 5.06
N ILE A 115 9.06 15.63 4.45
CA ILE A 115 9.31 14.25 4.88
C ILE A 115 10.83 13.98 4.88
N THR A 116 11.36 13.62 6.04
CA THR A 116 12.77 13.30 6.25
C THR A 116 13.00 11.78 6.34
N HIS A 117 11.98 11.03 6.73
CA HIS A 117 12.00 9.58 6.91
C HIS A 117 11.00 8.91 5.97
N LEU A 118 11.54 8.14 5.03
CA LEU A 118 10.74 7.26 4.18
C LEU A 118 11.01 5.81 4.56
N ASP A 119 10.06 5.19 5.24
CA ASP A 119 10.09 3.77 5.57
C ASP A 119 9.04 3.02 4.75
N ALA A 120 9.49 2.09 3.91
CA ALA A 120 8.62 1.31 3.04
C ALA A 120 9.30 0.01 2.57
N VAL A 121 8.53 -0.82 1.87
CA VAL A 121 9.05 -2.07 1.30
C VAL A 121 9.98 -1.83 0.11
N PRO A 122 11.01 -2.66 -0.10
CA PRO A 122 11.90 -2.57 -1.26
C PRO A 122 11.17 -2.42 -2.60
N SER A 123 10.09 -3.17 -2.81
CA SER A 123 9.29 -3.09 -4.04
C SER A 123 8.74 -1.68 -4.32
N PHE A 124 8.36 -0.93 -3.29
CA PHE A 124 7.91 0.46 -3.40
C PHE A 124 9.09 1.42 -3.50
N LEU A 125 10.14 1.22 -2.70
CA LEU A 125 11.29 2.12 -2.67
C LEU A 125 12.09 2.15 -3.98
N ARG A 126 12.02 1.11 -4.81
CA ARG A 126 12.61 1.08 -6.16
C ARG A 126 11.84 1.93 -7.18
N GLU A 127 10.69 2.44 -6.79
CA GLU A 127 9.80 3.20 -7.67
C GLU A 127 9.75 4.67 -7.32
N ILE A 128 10.30 5.03 -6.16
CA ILE A 128 10.35 6.38 -5.62
C ILE A 128 11.80 6.84 -5.72
N GLU A 129 12.00 8.02 -6.30
CA GLU A 129 13.31 8.61 -6.46
C GLU A 129 13.39 10.01 -5.87
N GLN A 130 14.61 10.40 -5.50
CA GLN A 130 14.92 11.71 -4.97
C GLN A 130 14.56 12.79 -6.01
N GLN A 131 13.69 13.73 -5.61
CA GLN A 131 13.34 14.90 -6.40
C GLN A 131 13.92 16.18 -5.78
N PRO A 132 14.21 17.21 -6.60
CA PRO A 132 14.57 18.53 -6.08
C PRO A 132 13.55 19.02 -5.05
N GLY A 133 14.02 19.58 -3.93
CA GLY A 133 13.16 20.10 -2.85
C GLY A 133 12.63 19.06 -1.85
N MET A 134 12.88 17.76 -2.06
CA MET A 134 12.60 16.76 -1.03
C MET A 134 13.59 16.90 0.14
N SER A 135 13.10 16.63 1.36
CA SER A 135 13.88 16.74 2.61
C SER A 135 14.34 15.38 3.15
N VAL A 136 14.22 14.30 2.36
CA VAL A 136 14.52 12.94 2.80
C VAL A 136 15.99 12.83 3.19
N ARG A 137 16.23 12.36 4.42
CA ARG A 137 17.56 12.09 4.97
C ARG A 137 17.79 10.60 5.17
N ARG A 138 16.72 9.84 5.43
CA ARG A 138 16.78 8.42 5.75
C ARG A 138 15.72 7.64 5.00
N VAL A 139 16.16 6.57 4.35
CA VAL A 139 15.31 5.58 3.70
C VAL A 139 15.45 4.27 4.45
N ILE A 140 14.35 3.76 5.01
CA ILE A 140 14.32 2.52 5.75
C ILE A 140 13.60 1.49 4.89
N SER A 141 14.24 0.35 4.68
CA SER A 141 13.75 -0.73 3.85
C SER A 141 13.48 -1.96 4.71
N GLY A 142 12.23 -2.39 4.76
CA GLY A 142 11.78 -3.49 5.61
C GLY A 142 10.69 -4.33 4.96
N GLY A 143 10.36 -5.46 5.57
CA GLY A 143 9.23 -6.29 5.13
C GLY A 143 9.44 -7.11 3.85
N GLU A 144 10.55 -6.98 3.11
CA GLU A 144 10.94 -7.88 2.01
C GLU A 144 12.46 -8.05 2.00
N LEU A 145 12.97 -8.92 1.10
CA LEU A 145 14.41 -8.98 0.85
C LEU A 145 14.88 -7.65 0.25
N PHE A 146 15.94 -7.08 0.81
CA PHE A 146 16.50 -5.82 0.32
C PHE A 146 16.91 -5.92 -1.15
N SER A 147 16.71 -4.84 -1.89
CA SER A 147 17.15 -4.73 -3.28
C SER A 147 18.18 -3.61 -3.42
N ALA A 148 19.34 -3.95 -3.98
CA ALA A 148 20.39 -2.97 -4.28
C ALA A 148 19.88 -1.77 -5.11
N ARG A 149 18.90 -2.02 -6.00
CA ARG A 149 18.26 -0.96 -6.82
C ARG A 149 17.63 0.17 -6.03
N VAL A 150 17.30 -0.02 -4.75
CA VAL A 150 16.83 1.08 -3.91
C VAL A 150 17.88 2.19 -3.87
N LEU A 151 19.18 1.87 -3.88
CA LEU A 151 20.27 2.85 -3.81
C LEU A 151 20.37 3.73 -5.06
N ASP A 152 19.91 3.24 -6.22
CA ASP A 152 20.01 3.93 -7.51
C ASP A 152 19.15 5.20 -7.55
N HIS A 153 18.14 5.28 -6.68
CA HIS A 153 17.12 6.32 -6.66
C HIS A 153 17.37 7.43 -5.63
N TRP A 154 18.41 7.30 -4.80
CA TRP A 154 18.69 8.24 -3.73
C TRP A 154 20.13 8.73 -3.80
N ASP A 155 20.33 10.02 -3.53
CA ASP A 155 21.65 10.64 -3.46
C ASP A 155 22.53 10.02 -2.36
N GLU A 156 23.84 10.18 -2.46
CA GLU A 156 24.79 9.67 -1.47
C GLU A 156 24.60 10.27 -0.07
N SER A 157 24.00 11.45 0.03
CA SER A 157 23.67 12.12 1.28
C SER A 157 22.54 11.44 2.05
N VAL A 158 21.73 10.60 1.40
CA VAL A 158 20.61 9.88 2.01
C VAL A 158 21.12 8.57 2.61
N GLU A 159 20.93 8.40 3.91
CA GLU A 159 21.27 7.17 4.63
C GLU A 159 20.21 6.10 4.34
N VAL A 160 20.61 4.99 3.72
CA VAL A 160 19.71 3.85 3.47
C VAL A 160 19.93 2.76 4.52
N TYR A 161 18.85 2.24 5.07
CA TYR A 161 18.84 1.19 6.09
C TYR A 161 18.06 -0.02 5.61
N ASN A 162 18.54 -1.20 6.01
CA ASN A 162 17.78 -2.44 5.88
C ASN A 162 17.42 -2.94 7.29
N VAL A 163 16.14 -3.26 7.50
CA VAL A 163 15.61 -3.74 8.77
C VAL A 163 14.94 -5.09 8.61
N TYR A 164 15.03 -5.92 9.65
CA TYR A 164 14.41 -7.23 9.68
C TYR A 164 13.82 -7.51 11.06
N GLY A 165 12.61 -8.05 11.07
CA GLY A 165 12.01 -8.66 12.24
C GLY A 165 10.72 -9.39 11.86
N PRO A 166 10.37 -10.45 12.60
CA PRO A 166 9.03 -10.99 12.62
C PRO A 166 8.15 -10.25 13.62
N THR A 167 6.84 -10.24 13.41
CA THR A 167 5.85 -9.64 14.33
C THR A 167 5.95 -10.19 15.75
N GLU A 168 6.30 -11.47 15.89
CA GLU A 168 6.51 -12.11 17.19
C GLU A 168 7.67 -11.55 18.01
N ALA A 169 8.60 -10.83 17.36
CA ALA A 169 9.71 -10.10 17.95
C ALA A 169 9.56 -8.58 17.82
N THR A 170 8.31 -8.09 17.70
CA THR A 170 7.94 -6.66 17.70
C THR A 170 8.64 -5.85 16.62
N VAL A 171 8.11 -5.95 15.39
CA VAL A 171 8.48 -5.16 14.21
C VAL A 171 9.92 -5.41 13.71
N THR A 172 10.93 -4.89 14.41
CA THR A 172 12.33 -4.91 13.98
C THR A 172 13.21 -5.50 15.07
N ALA A 173 13.90 -6.59 14.73
CA ALA A 173 14.85 -7.28 15.62
C ALA A 173 16.31 -6.96 15.25
N THR A 174 16.61 -6.85 13.95
CA THR A 174 17.94 -6.55 13.44
C THR A 174 17.89 -5.41 12.44
N ALA A 175 18.96 -4.64 12.36
CA ALA A 175 19.09 -3.56 11.40
C ALA A 175 20.53 -3.36 10.96
N ARG A 176 20.69 -2.71 9.82
CA ARG A 176 21.98 -2.19 9.35
C ARG A 176 21.78 -0.93 8.54
N ARG A 177 22.81 -0.08 8.55
CA ARG A 177 23.01 0.90 7.49
C ARG A 177 23.60 0.17 6.28
N VAL A 178 23.07 0.44 5.10
CA VAL A 178 23.54 -0.15 3.84
C VAL A 178 24.80 0.60 3.40
N ASP A 179 25.90 -0.14 3.25
CA ASP A 179 27.13 0.40 2.69
C ASP A 179 27.05 0.32 1.15
N ARG A 180 27.02 1.48 0.50
CA ARG A 180 26.97 1.60 -0.97
C ARG A 180 28.19 0.98 -1.65
N SER A 181 29.35 0.94 -0.98
CA SER A 181 30.58 0.35 -1.51
C SER A 181 30.59 -1.18 -1.45
N ARG A 182 29.74 -1.77 -0.58
CA ARG A 182 29.67 -3.21 -0.35
C ARG A 182 28.22 -3.63 -0.13
N VAL A 183 27.42 -3.52 -1.19
CA VAL A 183 26.01 -3.90 -1.15
C VAL A 183 25.89 -5.41 -0.97
N HIS A 184 25.21 -5.81 0.10
CA HIS A 184 24.94 -7.21 0.41
C HIS A 184 23.44 -7.36 0.69
N ALA A 185 22.67 -7.71 -0.34
CA ALA A 185 21.21 -7.71 -0.29
C ALA A 185 20.62 -8.69 0.74
N ALA A 186 21.30 -9.81 0.99
CA ALA A 186 20.89 -10.79 1.99
C ALA A 186 21.25 -10.37 3.43
N GLY A 187 22.05 -9.33 3.62
CA GLY A 187 22.47 -8.89 4.95
C GLY A 187 21.33 -8.23 5.71
N ILE A 188 20.91 -8.83 6.82
CA ILE A 188 19.87 -8.31 7.73
C ILE A 188 20.46 -7.55 8.93
N GLY A 189 21.79 -7.44 8.99
CA GLY A 189 22.49 -6.60 9.96
C GLY A 189 22.71 -7.26 11.31
N THR A 190 22.71 -6.46 12.36
CA THR A 190 22.98 -6.90 13.74
C THR A 190 21.73 -6.71 14.60
N PRO A 191 21.57 -7.46 15.70
CA PRO A 191 20.50 -7.20 16.68
C PRO A 191 20.53 -5.74 17.13
N ILE A 192 19.37 -5.10 17.23
CA ILE A 192 19.26 -3.72 17.73
C ILE A 192 18.58 -3.69 19.10
N GLY A 193 19.25 -3.06 20.07
CA GLY A 193 18.73 -2.91 21.43
C GLY A 193 18.81 -4.16 22.28
N ASN A 194 17.84 -4.34 23.19
CA ASN A 194 17.76 -5.48 24.11
C ASN A 194 17.31 -6.78 23.40
N VAL A 195 17.82 -7.03 22.20
CA VAL A 195 17.52 -8.18 21.34
C VAL A 195 18.73 -9.09 21.31
N GLN A 196 18.50 -10.39 21.43
CA GLN A 196 19.52 -11.41 21.21
C GLN A 196 19.14 -12.25 19.99
N CYS A 197 20.14 -12.61 19.18
CA CYS A 197 19.95 -13.54 18.07
C CYS A 197 20.85 -14.76 18.27
N TYR A 198 20.30 -15.93 17.97
CA TYR A 198 20.97 -17.22 18.05
C TYR A 198 20.79 -17.94 16.71
N VAL A 199 21.83 -18.57 16.21
CA VAL A 199 21.78 -19.38 14.98
C VAL A 199 21.96 -20.83 15.40
N LEU A 200 20.87 -21.59 15.36
CA LEU A 200 20.77 -22.90 15.98
C LEU A 200 20.56 -24.02 14.96
N ASP A 201 21.10 -25.19 15.27
CA ASP A 201 20.79 -26.42 14.55
C ASP A 201 19.48 -27.08 15.02
N THR A 202 19.15 -28.24 14.46
CA THR A 202 17.94 -29.01 14.84
C THR A 202 17.98 -29.55 16.27
N HIS A 203 19.14 -29.59 16.91
CA HIS A 203 19.37 -30.02 18.29
C HIS A 203 19.50 -28.83 19.26
N GLN A 204 19.12 -27.63 18.80
CA GLN A 204 19.21 -26.37 19.54
C GLN A 204 20.63 -25.99 19.96
N GLN A 205 21.67 -26.48 19.27
CA GLN A 205 23.07 -26.11 19.52
C GLN A 205 23.48 -24.89 18.70
N LEU A 206 24.35 -24.04 19.27
CA LEU A 206 24.94 -22.90 18.55
C LEU A 206 25.81 -23.40 17.39
N LEU A 207 25.59 -22.80 16.23
CA LEU A 207 26.40 -23.05 15.06
C LEU A 207 27.61 -22.11 14.99
N PRO A 208 28.75 -22.57 14.42
CA PRO A 208 29.92 -21.72 14.21
C PRO A 208 29.66 -20.63 13.17
N LEU A 209 30.52 -19.61 13.14
CA LEU A 209 30.48 -18.54 12.13
C LEU A 209 30.46 -19.13 10.71
N GLY A 210 29.60 -18.59 9.85
CA GLY A 210 29.42 -19.04 8.46
C GLY A 210 28.53 -20.27 8.26
N ALA A 211 28.19 -21.03 9.32
CA ALA A 211 27.25 -22.14 9.20
C ALA A 211 25.79 -21.65 9.19
N THR A 212 24.98 -22.20 8.28
CA THR A 212 23.56 -21.86 8.16
C THR A 212 22.71 -22.66 9.15
N GLY A 213 21.86 -21.98 9.89
CA GLY A 213 20.87 -22.60 10.80
C GLY A 213 19.64 -21.73 11.01
N GLU A 214 18.74 -22.18 11.89
CA GLU A 214 17.53 -21.45 12.21
C GLU A 214 17.84 -20.24 13.09
N LEU A 215 17.34 -19.06 12.69
CA LEU A 215 17.37 -17.87 13.53
C LEU A 215 16.37 -18.02 14.68
N CYS A 216 16.88 -17.91 15.90
CA CYS A 216 16.07 -17.78 17.10
C CYS A 216 16.33 -16.41 17.73
N ILE A 217 15.27 -15.73 18.16
CA ILE A 217 15.32 -14.36 18.70
C ILE A 217 14.96 -14.40 20.18
N GLY A 218 15.71 -13.71 21.02
CA GLY A 218 15.45 -13.54 22.45
C GLY A 218 15.40 -12.07 22.85
N GLY A 219 14.97 -11.84 24.09
CA GLY A 219 15.07 -10.53 24.75
C GLY A 219 13.76 -9.77 24.85
N THR A 220 13.86 -8.47 25.13
CA THR A 220 12.71 -7.60 25.44
C THR A 220 11.79 -7.36 24.23
N CYS A 221 12.19 -7.77 23.03
CA CYS A 221 11.37 -7.67 21.82
C CYS A 221 10.30 -8.77 21.71
N LEU A 222 10.39 -9.84 22.50
CA LEU A 222 9.46 -10.96 22.38
C LEU A 222 8.05 -10.58 22.83
N SER A 223 7.09 -10.82 21.93
CA SER A 223 5.66 -10.74 22.19
C SER A 223 5.21 -11.76 23.25
N GLN A 224 4.01 -11.58 23.79
CA GLN A 224 3.39 -12.49 24.77
C GLN A 224 2.76 -13.75 24.13
N GLY A 225 3.20 -14.11 22.92
CA GLY A 225 2.69 -15.23 22.14
C GLY A 225 1.39 -14.92 21.40
N TYR A 226 0.63 -15.98 21.11
CA TYR A 226 -0.54 -15.92 20.24
C TYR A 226 -1.86 -15.88 21.03
N LEU A 227 -2.80 -15.06 20.57
CA LEU A 227 -4.13 -14.94 21.14
C LEU A 227 -4.91 -16.26 20.95
N HIS A 228 -5.41 -16.82 22.05
CA HIS A 228 -6.19 -18.07 22.09
C HIS A 228 -5.48 -19.30 21.49
N GLN A 229 -4.15 -19.30 21.37
CA GLN A 229 -3.38 -20.42 20.82
C GLN A 229 -2.18 -20.79 21.73
N PRO A 230 -2.42 -21.33 22.93
CA PRO A 230 -1.35 -21.64 23.90
C PRO A 230 -0.40 -22.73 23.40
N GLU A 231 -0.89 -23.74 22.69
CA GLU A 231 -0.06 -24.83 22.15
C GLU A 231 0.92 -24.32 21.09
N LEU A 232 0.44 -23.50 20.13
CA LEU A 232 1.29 -22.87 19.14
C LEU A 232 2.30 -21.91 19.79
N THR A 233 1.87 -21.20 20.85
CA THR A 233 2.76 -20.33 21.63
C THR A 233 3.88 -21.13 22.26
N ALA A 234 3.58 -22.23 22.95
CA ALA A 234 4.60 -23.09 23.57
C ALA A 234 5.54 -23.73 22.53
N ALA A 235 5.03 -24.06 21.34
CA ALA A 235 5.84 -24.64 20.26
C ALA A 235 6.81 -23.64 19.60
N ARG A 236 6.46 -22.34 19.58
CA ARG A 236 7.25 -21.29 18.92
C ARG A 236 8.09 -20.44 19.88
N PHE A 237 7.62 -20.23 21.10
CA PHE A 237 8.29 -19.49 22.18
C PHE A 237 8.84 -20.49 23.21
N VAL A 238 10.00 -21.06 22.90
CA VAL A 238 10.63 -22.13 23.67
C VAL A 238 11.56 -21.55 24.74
N ASP A 239 11.91 -22.37 25.73
CA ASP A 239 12.91 -21.98 26.74
C ASP A 239 14.27 -21.70 26.09
N ASN A 240 14.95 -20.65 26.55
CA ASN A 240 16.29 -20.31 26.08
C ASN A 240 17.31 -21.26 26.72
N PRO A 241 17.94 -22.17 25.96
CA PRO A 241 18.89 -23.13 26.54
C PRO A 241 20.19 -22.46 27.01
N TYR A 242 20.42 -21.20 26.67
CA TYR A 242 21.62 -20.44 27.02
C TYR A 242 21.40 -19.43 28.16
N ARG A 243 20.14 -19.19 28.54
CA ARG A 243 19.77 -18.24 29.59
C ARG A 243 18.55 -18.73 30.36
N THR A 244 18.79 -19.25 31.56
CA THR A 244 17.76 -19.79 32.44
C THR A 244 16.67 -18.76 32.72
N GLY A 245 15.40 -19.15 32.53
CA GLY A 245 14.25 -18.29 32.79
C GLY A 245 13.87 -17.34 31.65
N GLU A 246 14.67 -17.28 30.58
CA GLU A 246 14.34 -16.51 29.37
C GLU A 246 13.73 -17.41 28.29
N LYS A 247 13.02 -16.79 27.35
CA LYS A 247 12.44 -17.45 26.17
C LYS A 247 13.19 -17.04 24.91
N ILE A 248 13.11 -17.89 23.89
CA ILE A 248 13.47 -17.57 22.50
C ILE A 248 12.30 -17.88 21.58
N TYR A 249 12.11 -17.05 20.56
CA TYR A 249 11.18 -17.27 19.46
C TYR A 249 11.89 -17.91 18.27
N ARG A 250 11.35 -19.02 17.77
CA ARG A 250 11.82 -19.74 16.58
C ARG A 250 11.21 -19.16 15.31
N THR A 251 12.00 -18.44 14.52
CA THR A 251 11.46 -17.66 13.38
C THR A 251 11.09 -18.52 12.17
N GLY A 252 11.73 -19.69 12.03
CA GLY A 252 11.70 -20.50 10.81
C GLY A 252 12.56 -19.94 9.67
N ASP A 253 13.23 -18.80 9.86
CA ASP A 253 14.17 -18.24 8.89
C ASP A 253 15.55 -18.89 9.04
N LEU A 254 16.19 -19.19 7.92
CA LEU A 254 17.55 -19.70 7.87
C LEU A 254 18.53 -18.55 7.67
N VAL A 255 19.56 -18.48 8.51
CA VAL A 255 20.57 -17.42 8.48
C VAL A 255 21.95 -17.98 8.80
N LYS A 256 22.99 -17.18 8.59
CA LYS A 256 24.34 -17.43 9.11
C LYS A 256 24.97 -16.15 9.62
N TRP A 257 25.86 -16.26 10.60
CA TRP A 257 26.72 -15.16 11.03
C TRP A 257 27.86 -14.96 10.03
N LEU A 258 28.11 -13.71 9.68
CA LEU A 258 29.25 -13.26 8.90
C LEU A 258 30.44 -12.92 9.81
N PRO A 259 31.68 -12.88 9.28
CA PRO A 259 32.88 -12.57 10.06
C PRO A 259 32.86 -11.18 10.72
N ASP A 260 32.07 -10.24 10.20
CA ASP A 260 31.89 -8.89 10.75
C ASP A 260 30.84 -8.83 11.88
N GLY A 261 30.25 -9.97 12.26
CA GLY A 261 29.23 -10.06 13.30
C GLY A 261 27.83 -9.69 12.82
N SER A 262 27.61 -9.50 11.51
CA SER A 262 26.27 -9.32 10.95
C SER A 262 25.64 -10.66 10.50
N LEU A 263 24.32 -10.67 10.35
CA LEU A 263 23.56 -11.82 9.87
C LEU A 263 23.28 -11.71 8.37
N GLU A 264 23.42 -12.84 7.67
CA GLU A 264 22.97 -13.03 6.29
C GLU A 264 21.74 -13.94 6.29
N PHE A 265 20.66 -13.50 5.62
CA PHE A 265 19.47 -14.28 5.36
C PHE A 265 19.69 -15.29 4.24
N CYS A 266 19.42 -16.56 4.50
CA CYS A 266 19.64 -17.68 3.57
C CYS A 266 18.34 -18.31 3.06
N GLY A 267 17.17 -17.86 3.52
CA GLY A 267 15.86 -18.39 3.11
C GLY A 267 14.98 -18.77 4.29
N ARG A 268 13.95 -19.56 4.02
CA ARG A 268 13.04 -20.10 5.03
C ARG A 268 13.07 -21.62 5.07
N LYS A 269 12.81 -22.17 6.24
CA LYS A 269 12.61 -23.62 6.45
C LYS A 269 11.20 -24.06 6.01
N ASP A 270 10.24 -23.14 6.03
CA ASP A 270 8.86 -23.35 5.61
C ASP A 270 8.54 -22.58 4.31
N GLU A 271 7.29 -22.68 3.85
CA GLU A 271 6.81 -22.12 2.58
C GLU A 271 6.26 -20.69 2.71
N GLN A 272 6.60 -19.99 3.79
CA GLN A 272 6.21 -18.59 3.96
C GLN A 272 6.96 -17.68 3.02
N VAL A 273 6.26 -16.68 2.48
CA VAL A 273 6.84 -15.68 1.60
C VAL A 273 6.49 -14.27 2.07
N LYS A 274 7.33 -13.29 1.72
CA LYS A 274 6.99 -11.88 1.83
C LYS A 274 6.74 -11.31 0.44
N LEU A 275 5.54 -10.77 0.21
CA LEU A 275 5.14 -10.20 -1.08
C LEU A 275 4.40 -8.88 -0.86
N ARG A 276 4.92 -7.79 -1.43
CA ARG A 276 4.37 -6.43 -1.31
C ARG A 276 4.22 -6.00 0.16
N GLY A 277 5.18 -6.40 0.99
CA GLY A 277 5.16 -6.19 2.45
C GLY A 277 4.29 -7.16 3.26
N TYR A 278 3.44 -7.96 2.63
CA TYR A 278 2.61 -8.92 3.34
C TYR A 278 3.38 -10.22 3.60
N ARG A 279 3.28 -10.73 4.84
CA ARG A 279 3.68 -12.10 5.17
C ARG A 279 2.55 -13.04 4.76
N ILE A 280 2.83 -13.92 3.81
CA ILE A 280 1.85 -14.82 3.20
C ILE A 280 2.29 -16.27 3.43
N GLU A 281 1.37 -17.08 3.93
CA GLU A 281 1.50 -18.53 4.04
C GLU A 281 0.93 -19.14 2.76
N LEU A 282 1.77 -19.69 1.88
CA LEU A 282 1.29 -20.24 0.60
C LEU A 282 0.29 -21.39 0.82
N GLY A 283 0.50 -22.19 1.87
CA GLY A 283 -0.42 -23.25 2.28
C GLY A 283 -1.82 -22.78 2.67
N GLU A 284 -1.99 -21.54 3.17
CA GLU A 284 -3.32 -20.96 3.47
C GLU A 284 -4.12 -20.76 2.19
N ILE A 285 -3.45 -20.26 1.14
CA ILE A 285 -4.03 -20.10 -0.19
C ILE A 285 -4.36 -21.47 -0.78
N GLU A 286 -3.42 -22.41 -0.72
CA GLU A 286 -3.63 -23.75 -1.24
C GLU A 286 -4.81 -24.46 -0.55
N HIS A 287 -4.96 -24.29 0.77
CA HIS A 287 -6.09 -24.84 1.52
C HIS A 287 -7.42 -24.23 1.08
N ALA A 288 -7.49 -22.90 0.93
CA ALA A 288 -8.69 -22.22 0.48
C ALA A 288 -9.10 -22.63 -0.95
N VAL A 289 -8.14 -22.76 -1.86
CA VAL A 289 -8.40 -23.22 -3.24
C VAL A 289 -8.97 -24.65 -3.23
N ARG A 290 -8.36 -25.58 -2.49
CA ARG A 290 -8.86 -26.97 -2.38
C ARG A 290 -10.28 -27.04 -1.80
N GLN A 291 -10.67 -26.11 -0.93
CA GLN A 291 -12.05 -26.03 -0.43
C GLN A 291 -13.06 -25.47 -1.43
N CYS A 292 -12.61 -24.68 -2.40
CA CYS A 292 -13.48 -23.99 -3.36
C CYS A 292 -13.57 -24.71 -4.71
N ALA A 293 -12.54 -25.48 -5.09
CA ALA A 293 -12.47 -26.22 -6.34
C ALA A 293 -12.22 -27.71 -6.06
N ALA A 294 -13.30 -28.49 -5.99
CA ALA A 294 -13.25 -29.92 -5.68
C ALA A 294 -12.57 -30.77 -6.77
N ASN A 295 -12.44 -30.24 -7.98
CA ASN A 295 -11.79 -30.90 -9.11
C ASN A 295 -10.27 -30.68 -9.14
N VAL A 296 -9.69 -29.92 -8.22
CA VAL A 296 -8.24 -29.74 -8.09
C VAL A 296 -7.65 -30.94 -7.33
N GLN A 297 -6.81 -31.72 -8.01
CA GLN A 297 -6.14 -32.89 -7.43
C GLN A 297 -4.81 -32.50 -6.76
N GLU A 298 -3.94 -31.85 -7.54
CA GLU A 298 -2.66 -31.34 -7.08
C GLU A 298 -2.63 -29.82 -7.22
N LEU A 299 -2.00 -29.16 -6.26
CA LEU A 299 -1.95 -27.71 -6.21
C LEU A 299 -0.67 -27.26 -5.51
N VAL A 300 0.03 -26.33 -6.16
CA VAL A 300 1.14 -25.61 -5.57
C VAL A 300 0.99 -24.13 -5.88
N VAL A 301 0.97 -23.31 -4.84
CA VAL A 301 1.04 -21.86 -5.00
C VAL A 301 2.49 -21.43 -4.83
N VAL A 302 2.97 -20.56 -5.71
CA VAL A 302 4.31 -19.98 -5.65
C VAL A 302 4.27 -18.48 -5.85
N VAL A 303 5.34 -17.80 -5.43
CA VAL A 303 5.61 -16.43 -5.90
C VAL A 303 6.42 -16.56 -7.19
N ASN A 304 5.76 -16.44 -8.33
CA ASN A 304 6.44 -16.41 -9.61
C ASN A 304 7.22 -15.10 -9.77
N ARG A 305 8.45 -15.20 -10.25
CA ARG A 305 9.44 -14.13 -10.38
C ARG A 305 9.99 -14.00 -11.79
N SER A 306 9.34 -14.60 -12.79
CA SER A 306 9.79 -14.54 -14.19
C SER A 306 9.56 -13.16 -14.82
N GLY A 307 8.57 -12.40 -14.30
CA GLY A 307 8.21 -11.06 -14.78
C GLY A 307 8.93 -9.92 -14.05
N ALA A 308 8.60 -8.67 -14.42
CA ALA A 308 9.18 -7.47 -13.83
C ALA A 308 8.88 -7.32 -12.33
N LEU A 309 7.72 -7.79 -11.89
CA LEU A 309 7.29 -7.79 -10.49
C LEU A 309 6.87 -9.20 -10.06
N PRO A 310 7.21 -9.63 -8.83
CA PRO A 310 6.76 -10.92 -8.32
C PRO A 310 5.24 -10.96 -8.12
N VAL A 311 4.61 -12.10 -8.44
CA VAL A 311 3.16 -12.32 -8.37
C VAL A 311 2.84 -13.71 -7.85
N LEU A 312 1.67 -13.89 -7.21
CA LEU A 312 1.20 -15.21 -6.79
C LEU A 312 0.62 -15.97 -7.99
N VAL A 313 1.05 -17.21 -8.19
CA VAL A 313 0.52 -18.09 -9.24
C VAL A 313 0.21 -19.45 -8.63
N ALA A 314 -0.96 -19.99 -8.97
CA ALA A 314 -1.40 -21.32 -8.57
C ALA A 314 -1.20 -22.28 -9.74
N PHE A 315 -0.28 -23.24 -9.61
CA PHE A 315 -0.13 -24.33 -10.55
C PHE A 315 -0.94 -25.52 -10.05
N CYS A 316 -1.86 -26.01 -10.89
CA CYS A 316 -2.82 -27.02 -10.49
C CYS A 316 -2.93 -28.14 -11.52
N GLN A 317 -3.20 -29.34 -11.02
CA GLN A 317 -3.68 -30.47 -11.82
C GLN A 317 -5.17 -30.63 -11.51
N VAL A 318 -6.01 -30.64 -12.54
CA VAL A 318 -7.47 -30.65 -12.38
C VAL A 318 -8.11 -31.79 -13.17
N GLU A 319 -9.20 -32.35 -12.64
CA GLU A 319 -10.10 -33.22 -13.39
C GLU A 319 -11.20 -32.39 -14.06
N GLY A 320 -11.08 -32.18 -15.38
CA GLY A 320 -12.01 -31.35 -16.15
C GLY A 320 -11.69 -29.85 -16.10
N PRO A 321 -12.60 -28.99 -16.58
CA PRO A 321 -12.32 -27.56 -16.71
C PRO A 321 -12.23 -26.86 -15.35
N LEU A 322 -11.33 -25.89 -15.24
CA LEU A 322 -11.23 -25.00 -14.10
C LEU A 322 -11.85 -23.64 -14.46
N GLU A 323 -12.99 -23.30 -13.85
CA GLU A 323 -13.61 -21.99 -14.02
C GLU A 323 -12.89 -20.93 -13.16
N GLU A 324 -11.74 -20.44 -13.65
CA GLU A 324 -10.86 -19.53 -12.90
C GLU A 324 -11.58 -18.29 -12.35
N ALA A 325 -12.44 -17.66 -13.16
CA ALA A 325 -13.18 -16.45 -12.76
C ALA A 325 -14.16 -16.72 -11.60
N ALA A 326 -14.86 -17.86 -11.64
CA ALA A 326 -15.77 -18.28 -10.58
C ALA A 326 -14.99 -18.59 -9.30
N LEU A 327 -13.88 -19.32 -9.42
CA LEU A 327 -13.00 -19.65 -8.29
C LEU A 327 -12.44 -18.39 -7.61
N LYS A 328 -11.90 -17.44 -8.40
CA LYS A 328 -11.42 -16.15 -7.87
C LYS A 328 -12.51 -15.38 -7.12
N THR A 329 -13.76 -15.45 -7.58
CA THR A 329 -14.90 -14.78 -6.92
C THR A 329 -15.15 -15.38 -5.54
N VAL A 330 -15.21 -16.71 -5.43
CA VAL A 330 -15.42 -17.38 -4.13
C VAL A 330 -14.21 -17.18 -3.20
N LEU A 331 -12.99 -17.15 -3.72
CA LEU A 331 -11.78 -16.91 -2.90
C LEU A 331 -11.76 -15.50 -2.28
N LYS A 332 -12.31 -14.48 -2.95
CA LYS A 332 -12.43 -13.11 -2.39
C LYS A 332 -13.26 -13.04 -1.12
N GLU A 333 -14.15 -14.01 -0.89
CA GLU A 333 -14.97 -14.07 0.33
C GLU A 333 -14.20 -14.70 1.50
N LYS A 334 -13.15 -15.48 1.23
CA LYS A 334 -12.41 -16.26 2.23
C LYS A 334 -11.01 -15.72 2.52
N LEU A 335 -10.38 -15.10 1.53
CA LEU A 335 -9.01 -14.61 1.61
C LEU A 335 -8.95 -13.09 1.36
N PRO A 336 -8.02 -12.39 2.02
CA PRO A 336 -7.67 -11.02 1.63
C PRO A 336 -7.26 -10.94 0.16
N ALA A 337 -7.60 -9.84 -0.51
CA ALA A 337 -7.33 -9.66 -1.94
C ALA A 337 -5.85 -9.88 -2.35
N TYR A 338 -4.89 -9.55 -1.47
CA TYR A 338 -3.47 -9.73 -1.74
C TYR A 338 -2.98 -11.19 -1.69
N MET A 339 -3.80 -12.12 -1.18
CA MET A 339 -3.50 -13.56 -1.13
C MET A 339 -4.08 -14.33 -2.32
N ILE A 340 -4.89 -13.69 -3.16
CA ILE A 340 -5.54 -14.38 -4.29
C ILE A 340 -4.51 -14.50 -5.44
N PRO A 341 -4.24 -15.73 -5.94
CA PRO A 341 -3.36 -15.92 -7.08
C PRO A 341 -3.81 -15.12 -8.30
N GLN A 342 -2.86 -14.52 -9.00
CA GLN A 342 -3.13 -13.75 -10.20
C GLN A 342 -3.54 -14.65 -11.37
N GLN A 343 -2.99 -15.87 -11.44
CA GLN A 343 -3.30 -16.85 -12.47
C GLN A 343 -3.41 -18.25 -11.86
N PHE A 344 -4.26 -19.07 -12.47
CA PHE A 344 -4.38 -20.50 -12.20
C PHE A 344 -3.94 -21.27 -13.45
N ILE A 345 -2.72 -21.81 -13.42
CA ILE A 345 -2.14 -22.53 -14.56
C ILE A 345 -2.42 -24.02 -14.38
N VAL A 346 -3.19 -24.58 -15.29
CA VAL A 346 -3.46 -26.02 -15.34
C VAL A 346 -2.31 -26.72 -16.05
N LEU A 347 -1.70 -27.70 -15.38
CA LEU A 347 -0.65 -28.55 -15.94
C LEU A 347 -1.12 -30.01 -15.97
N GLU A 348 -0.71 -30.76 -16.99
CA GLU A 348 -0.95 -32.21 -17.03
C GLU A 348 -0.28 -32.90 -15.84
N GLN A 349 0.93 -32.46 -15.47
CA GLN A 349 1.68 -32.91 -14.30
C GLN A 349 2.51 -31.77 -13.73
N LEU A 350 2.61 -31.69 -12.41
CA LEU A 350 3.51 -30.75 -11.75
C LEU A 350 4.97 -31.21 -11.91
N PRO A 351 5.91 -30.28 -12.21
CA PRO A 351 7.31 -30.64 -12.39
C PRO A 351 7.88 -31.19 -11.08
N LEU A 352 8.69 -32.25 -11.20
CA LEU A 352 9.36 -32.87 -10.06
C LEU A 352 10.87 -32.63 -10.14
N SER A 353 11.47 -32.32 -8.99
CA SER A 353 12.90 -32.26 -8.78
C SER A 353 13.53 -33.66 -8.91
N PRO A 354 14.87 -33.78 -9.04
CA PRO A 354 15.55 -35.08 -9.03
C PRO A 354 15.28 -35.95 -7.79
N SER A 355 14.80 -35.34 -6.70
CA SER A 355 14.42 -36.03 -5.46
C SER A 355 12.99 -36.59 -5.48
N GLY A 356 12.23 -36.40 -6.56
CA GLY A 356 10.84 -36.83 -6.69
C GLY A 356 9.82 -35.92 -5.99
N LYS A 357 10.25 -34.79 -5.42
CA LYS A 357 9.37 -33.75 -4.86
C LYS A 357 9.04 -32.69 -5.91
N ILE A 358 7.92 -32.01 -5.79
CA ILE A 358 7.55 -30.89 -6.68
C ILE A 358 8.66 -29.84 -6.73
N ASP A 359 9.09 -29.49 -7.94
CA ASP A 359 10.12 -28.50 -8.20
C ASP A 359 9.54 -27.07 -8.16
N ARG A 360 9.38 -26.55 -6.94
CA ARG A 360 8.90 -25.18 -6.73
C ARG A 360 9.81 -24.15 -7.40
N THR A 361 11.13 -24.37 -7.42
CA THR A 361 12.09 -23.43 -8.05
C THR A 361 11.83 -23.30 -9.54
N ALA A 362 11.57 -24.43 -10.22
CA ALA A 362 11.18 -24.40 -11.64
C ALA A 362 9.87 -23.63 -11.86
N LEU A 363 8.88 -23.80 -10.97
CA LEU A 363 7.59 -23.09 -11.04
C LEU A 363 7.70 -21.58 -10.75
N GLU A 364 8.57 -21.18 -9.82
CA GLU A 364 8.85 -19.77 -9.52
C GLU A 364 9.47 -19.02 -10.71
N GLN A 365 10.18 -19.75 -11.58
CA GLN A 365 10.84 -19.20 -12.77
C GLN A 365 10.10 -19.50 -14.06
N ALA A 366 9.01 -20.28 -14.00
CA ALA A 366 8.25 -20.67 -15.17
C ALA A 366 7.76 -19.40 -15.90
N PRO A 367 8.02 -19.28 -17.21
CA PRO A 367 7.52 -18.16 -17.97
C PRO A 367 5.99 -18.18 -17.92
N LEU A 368 5.39 -17.09 -17.46
CA LEU A 368 3.96 -16.91 -17.55
C LEU A 368 3.63 -16.58 -19.00
N GLU A 369 2.88 -17.45 -19.67
CA GLU A 369 2.29 -17.15 -20.98
C GLU A 369 1.27 -16.03 -20.79
N THR A 370 1.75 -14.80 -20.89
CA THR A 370 0.92 -13.61 -21.00
C THR A 370 0.53 -13.51 -22.46
N GLY A 371 -0.58 -14.11 -22.89
CA GLY A 371 -1.02 -13.89 -24.27
C GLY A 371 -1.98 -14.86 -24.95
N ILE A 372 -2.66 -15.78 -24.26
CA ILE A 372 -3.75 -16.53 -24.91
C ILE A 372 -4.99 -16.49 -24.00
N HIS A 373 -5.69 -15.37 -24.03
CA HIS A 373 -7.10 -15.34 -23.63
C HIS A 373 -7.92 -16.06 -24.70
N GLU A 374 -8.97 -16.79 -24.29
CA GLU A 374 -9.76 -17.70 -25.14
C GLU A 374 -10.39 -17.07 -26.39
N GLN A 375 -10.36 -15.73 -26.56
CA GLN A 375 -10.65 -15.03 -27.80
C GLN A 375 -9.80 -13.75 -27.91
N TYR A 376 -8.62 -13.81 -28.55
CA TYR A 376 -7.86 -12.60 -28.89
C TYR A 376 -8.69 -11.71 -29.82
N VAL A 377 -9.03 -10.50 -29.34
CA VAL A 377 -9.70 -9.46 -30.13
C VAL A 377 -8.67 -8.37 -30.42
N ALA A 378 -8.33 -8.15 -31.68
CA ALA A 378 -7.32 -7.15 -32.05
C ALA A 378 -7.81 -5.71 -31.72
N PRO A 379 -6.93 -4.83 -31.22
CA PRO A 379 -7.20 -3.39 -31.13
C PRO A 379 -7.59 -2.79 -32.50
N GLU A 380 -8.75 -2.18 -32.58
CA GLU A 380 -9.34 -1.66 -33.83
C GLU A 380 -9.02 -0.19 -34.05
N THR A 381 -9.06 0.63 -33.00
CA THR A 381 -8.84 2.08 -33.12
C THR A 381 -7.37 2.46 -32.90
N GLU A 382 -6.95 3.62 -33.41
CA GLU A 382 -5.59 4.14 -33.18
C GLU A 382 -5.30 4.33 -31.67
N THR A 383 -6.32 4.71 -30.89
CA THR A 383 -6.24 4.85 -29.43
C THR A 383 -6.04 3.50 -28.77
N GLU A 384 -6.84 2.49 -29.14
CA GLU A 384 -6.71 1.12 -28.61
C GLU A 384 -5.32 0.55 -28.94
N GLN A 385 -4.82 0.74 -30.18
CA GLN A 385 -3.51 0.26 -30.61
C GLN A 385 -2.36 0.89 -29.82
N LYS A 386 -2.38 2.22 -29.62
CA LYS A 386 -1.36 2.91 -28.80
C LYS A 386 -1.44 2.50 -27.34
N MET A 387 -2.64 2.36 -26.78
CA MET A 387 -2.82 1.89 -25.41
C MET A 387 -2.31 0.46 -25.22
N ALA A 388 -2.58 -0.43 -26.19
CA ALA A 388 -2.05 -1.79 -26.19
C ALA A 388 -0.52 -1.83 -26.24
N LEU A 389 0.11 -0.94 -27.03
CA LEU A 389 1.57 -0.79 -27.06
C LEU A 389 2.14 -0.28 -25.72
N ILE A 390 1.47 0.69 -25.08
CA ILE A 390 1.86 1.18 -23.75
C ILE A 390 1.79 0.05 -22.73
N TRP A 391 0.70 -0.73 -22.72
CA TRP A 391 0.51 -1.87 -21.82
C TRP A 391 1.57 -2.94 -22.07
N ALA A 392 1.73 -3.39 -23.31
CA ALA A 392 2.73 -4.38 -23.72
C ALA A 392 4.13 -4.01 -23.22
N LYS A 393 4.56 -2.75 -23.41
CA LYS A 393 5.87 -2.26 -22.97
C LYS A 393 6.02 -2.24 -21.45
N LEU A 394 4.97 -1.88 -20.71
CA LEU A 394 5.01 -1.75 -19.25
C LEU A 394 4.89 -3.10 -18.54
N LEU A 395 4.10 -4.01 -19.11
CA LEU A 395 3.90 -5.37 -18.61
C LEU A 395 5.02 -6.33 -19.05
N GLY A 396 5.80 -5.95 -20.06
CA GLY A 396 6.86 -6.79 -20.62
C GLY A 396 6.30 -7.97 -21.42
N THR A 397 5.15 -7.77 -22.07
CA THR A 397 4.46 -8.80 -22.87
C THR A 397 4.15 -8.28 -24.29
N THR A 398 3.71 -9.16 -25.18
CA THR A 398 3.35 -8.85 -26.57
C THR A 398 1.96 -9.37 -26.87
N GLY A 399 1.18 -8.64 -27.68
CA GLY A 399 -0.12 -9.13 -28.16
C GLY A 399 -1.29 -8.91 -27.19
N ILE A 400 -1.33 -7.77 -26.49
CA ILE A 400 -2.51 -7.39 -25.70
C ILE A 400 -3.70 -7.12 -26.61
N GLY A 401 -4.80 -7.85 -26.39
CA GLY A 401 -6.07 -7.68 -27.07
C GLY A 401 -6.91 -6.51 -26.53
N ALA A 402 -7.86 -6.03 -27.33
CA ALA A 402 -8.76 -4.93 -26.98
C ALA A 402 -9.63 -5.23 -25.74
N THR A 403 -9.94 -6.50 -25.51
CA THR A 403 -10.81 -6.97 -24.42
C THR A 403 -10.02 -7.53 -23.23
N ASP A 404 -8.69 -7.47 -23.26
CA ASP A 404 -7.85 -7.97 -22.18
C ASP A 404 -8.00 -7.07 -20.95
N ASN A 405 -8.25 -7.69 -19.79
CA ASN A 405 -8.38 -6.98 -18.53
C ASN A 405 -7.00 -6.63 -17.95
N PHE A 406 -6.78 -5.36 -17.62
CA PHE A 406 -5.52 -4.82 -17.12
C PHE A 406 -4.91 -5.65 -16.01
N PHE A 407 -5.71 -6.05 -15.02
CA PHE A 407 -5.21 -6.77 -13.84
C PHE A 407 -4.92 -8.23 -14.12
N GLU A 408 -5.64 -8.83 -15.07
CA GLU A 408 -5.47 -10.23 -15.46
C GLU A 408 -4.19 -10.41 -16.28
N VAL A 409 -3.85 -9.43 -17.13
CA VAL A 409 -2.61 -9.44 -17.93
C VAL A 409 -1.34 -9.04 -17.17
N GLY A 410 -1.38 -9.02 -15.83
CA GLY A 410 -0.21 -8.68 -15.00
C GLY A 410 -0.23 -7.25 -14.43
N GLY A 411 -1.20 -6.43 -14.83
CA GLY A 411 -1.35 -5.06 -14.37
C GLY A 411 -1.63 -4.99 -12.87
N ASN A 412 -1.14 -3.92 -12.26
CA ASN A 412 -1.33 -3.66 -10.85
C ASN A 412 -1.34 -2.17 -10.59
N SER A 413 -1.66 -1.80 -9.36
CA SER A 413 -1.77 -0.43 -8.90
C SER A 413 -0.62 0.49 -9.26
N LEU A 414 0.62 -0.03 -9.31
CA LEU A 414 1.81 0.73 -9.68
C LEU A 414 1.92 0.90 -11.20
N LEU A 415 1.57 -0.14 -11.97
CA LEU A 415 1.55 -0.07 -13.42
C LEU A 415 0.43 0.83 -13.95
N ILE A 416 -0.71 0.93 -13.25
CA ILE A 416 -1.78 1.89 -13.59
C ILE A 416 -1.19 3.29 -13.73
N GLN A 417 -0.32 3.71 -12.81
CA GLN A 417 0.28 5.05 -12.85
C GLN A 417 1.15 5.27 -14.08
N GLN A 418 1.96 4.27 -14.44
CA GLN A 418 2.83 4.37 -15.60
C GLN A 418 2.01 4.40 -16.90
N VAL A 419 0.92 3.64 -16.95
CA VAL A 419 -0.04 3.69 -18.06
C VAL A 419 -0.74 5.05 -18.08
N LEU A 420 -1.28 5.53 -16.97
CA LEU A 420 -1.96 6.83 -16.88
C LEU A 420 -1.07 7.96 -17.36
N TYR A 421 0.16 8.03 -16.86
CA TYR A 421 1.11 9.07 -17.24
C TYR A 421 1.38 9.06 -18.76
N ARG A 422 1.63 7.88 -19.34
CA ARG A 422 1.93 7.75 -20.77
C ARG A 422 0.70 7.96 -21.64
N SER A 423 -0.43 7.34 -21.29
CA SER A 423 -1.69 7.50 -22.02
C SER A 423 -2.20 8.94 -21.96
N ASN A 424 -2.09 9.63 -20.82
CA ASN A 424 -2.53 11.02 -20.73
C ASN A 424 -1.58 11.98 -21.46
N GLN A 425 -0.27 11.71 -21.53
CA GLN A 425 0.64 12.51 -22.35
C GLN A 425 0.53 12.22 -23.85
N GLU A 426 0.48 10.95 -24.24
CA GLU A 426 0.57 10.53 -25.64
C GLU A 426 -0.78 10.56 -26.37
N LEU A 427 -1.89 10.43 -25.63
CA LEU A 427 -3.24 10.32 -26.19
C LEU A 427 -4.19 11.44 -25.73
N SER A 428 -3.75 12.34 -24.84
CA SER A 428 -4.64 13.31 -24.17
C SER A 428 -5.87 12.62 -23.54
N ALA A 429 -5.67 11.41 -23.03
CA ALA A 429 -6.75 10.47 -22.73
C ALA A 429 -7.67 10.87 -21.56
N GLY A 430 -7.25 11.81 -20.70
CA GLY A 430 -8.02 12.22 -19.53
C GLY A 430 -8.37 11.06 -18.57
N LEU A 431 -7.64 9.94 -18.65
CA LEU A 431 -7.88 8.76 -17.84
C LEU A 431 -7.52 9.03 -16.38
N THR A 432 -8.29 8.42 -15.49
CA THR A 432 -8.12 8.48 -14.05
C THR A 432 -7.79 7.11 -13.48
N TYR A 433 -7.26 7.09 -12.26
CA TYR A 433 -6.96 5.86 -11.55
C TYR A 433 -8.19 4.96 -11.35
N ASN A 434 -9.34 5.57 -11.14
CA ASN A 434 -10.60 4.86 -10.91
C ASN A 434 -11.12 4.17 -12.17
N ASP A 435 -10.80 4.69 -13.36
CA ASP A 435 -11.24 4.11 -14.64
C ASP A 435 -10.71 2.69 -14.82
N PHE A 436 -9.50 2.39 -14.38
CA PHE A 436 -8.92 1.04 -14.48
C PHE A 436 -9.69 -0.01 -13.67
N PHE A 437 -10.42 0.39 -12.63
CA PHE A 437 -11.22 -0.53 -11.82
C PHE A 437 -12.65 -0.65 -12.33
N GLN A 438 -13.20 0.42 -12.89
CA GLN A 438 -14.56 0.43 -13.44
C GLN A 438 -14.62 -0.14 -14.86
N TYR A 439 -13.56 0.07 -15.63
CA TYR A 439 -13.46 -0.16 -17.06
C TYR A 439 -12.10 -0.79 -17.37
N PRO A 440 -11.84 -2.02 -16.93
CA PRO A 440 -10.48 -2.56 -16.86
C PRO A 440 -9.90 -2.99 -18.22
N THR A 441 -10.62 -2.87 -19.34
CA THR A 441 -10.13 -3.32 -20.66
C THR A 441 -9.65 -2.17 -21.55
N ILE A 442 -8.78 -2.47 -22.51
CA ILE A 442 -8.28 -1.49 -23.49
C ILE A 442 -9.42 -0.83 -24.26
N ARG A 443 -10.44 -1.59 -24.66
CA ARG A 443 -11.59 -1.07 -25.41
C ARG A 443 -12.39 -0.07 -24.60
N GLU A 444 -12.64 -0.36 -23.33
CA GLU A 444 -13.41 0.53 -22.47
C GLU A 444 -12.62 1.80 -22.14
N LEU A 445 -11.33 1.66 -21.80
CA LEU A 445 -10.43 2.81 -21.55
C LEU A 445 -10.16 3.62 -22.81
N GLY A 446 -9.98 2.97 -23.95
CA GLY A 446 -9.83 3.60 -25.26
C GLY A 446 -11.05 4.43 -25.62
N SER A 447 -12.25 3.93 -25.33
CA SER A 447 -13.50 4.68 -25.51
C SER A 447 -13.56 5.92 -24.60
N ILE A 448 -13.06 5.85 -23.36
CA ILE A 448 -12.98 7.01 -22.46
C ILE A 448 -11.97 8.03 -23.01
N ALA A 449 -10.81 7.57 -23.43
CA ALA A 449 -9.75 8.38 -24.02
C ALA A 449 -10.21 9.10 -25.29
N GLU A 450 -10.95 8.41 -26.17
CA GLU A 450 -11.51 8.99 -27.39
C GLU A 450 -12.59 10.01 -27.11
N ARG A 451 -13.46 9.77 -26.11
CA ARG A 451 -14.45 10.78 -25.68
C ARG A 451 -13.77 12.03 -25.12
N ALA A 452 -12.68 11.87 -24.37
CA ALA A 452 -11.89 12.98 -23.87
C ALA A 452 -11.22 13.77 -25.02
N ALA A 453 -10.71 13.09 -26.04
CA ALA A 453 -10.08 13.72 -27.20
C ALA A 453 -11.08 14.38 -28.17
N ALA A 454 -12.24 13.75 -28.40
CA ALA A 454 -13.32 14.24 -29.27
C ALA A 454 -14.11 15.42 -28.67
N GLY A 455 -14.08 15.59 -27.34
CA GLY A 455 -14.68 16.72 -26.63
C GLY A 455 -14.04 18.09 -26.91
N SER A 456 -12.97 18.16 -27.71
CA SER A 456 -12.26 19.42 -28.01
C SER A 456 -13.00 20.39 -28.95
N THR A 457 -14.16 20.01 -29.51
CA THR A 457 -14.89 20.86 -30.49
C THR A 457 -16.42 20.87 -30.35
N THR A 458 -17.02 21.07 -29.17
CA THR A 458 -18.32 21.80 -29.05
C THR A 458 -18.72 22.09 -27.61
N THR A 459 -19.03 23.36 -27.34
CA THR A 459 -19.46 23.89 -26.04
C THR A 459 -20.91 23.49 -25.72
N SER A 460 -21.11 22.59 -24.77
CA SER A 460 -22.34 22.57 -23.96
C SER A 460 -21.95 22.48 -22.49
N ALA A 461 -22.18 23.56 -21.73
CA ALA A 461 -21.85 23.63 -20.32
C ALA A 461 -22.62 22.54 -19.54
N SER A 462 -21.89 21.64 -18.88
CA SER A 462 -22.48 20.71 -17.92
C SER A 462 -23.09 21.51 -16.75
N GLU A 463 -24.22 21.07 -16.20
CA GLU A 463 -24.79 21.67 -15.00
C GLU A 463 -23.86 21.43 -13.80
N ALA A 464 -23.27 22.51 -13.29
CA ALA A 464 -22.38 22.58 -12.14
C ALA A 464 -23.16 22.51 -10.82
N VAL A 465 -24.39 23.06 -10.82
CA VAL A 465 -25.23 23.19 -9.62
C VAL A 465 -26.19 22.02 -9.54
N PHE A 466 -26.15 21.25 -8.45
CA PHE A 466 -26.99 20.08 -8.25
C PHE A 466 -27.40 19.89 -6.79
N LEU A 467 -28.45 19.14 -6.54
CA LEU A 467 -28.99 18.97 -5.19
C LEU A 467 -28.22 17.91 -4.40
N LEU A 468 -27.76 18.26 -3.19
CA LEU A 468 -27.03 17.35 -2.28
C LEU A 468 -27.92 16.78 -1.18
N LYS A 469 -28.75 17.62 -0.55
CA LYS A 469 -29.70 17.21 0.50
C LYS A 469 -31.02 17.90 0.26
N LYS A 470 -32.07 17.08 0.11
CA LYS A 470 -33.45 17.55 0.11
C LYS A 470 -33.99 17.52 1.53
N ASP A 471 -34.35 18.68 2.07
CA ASP A 471 -35.06 18.82 3.33
C ASP A 471 -36.39 19.55 3.06
N PRO A 472 -37.52 18.82 3.00
CA PRO A 472 -38.83 19.41 2.72
C PRO A 472 -39.27 20.45 3.76
N SER A 473 -38.64 20.49 4.93
CA SER A 473 -38.94 21.42 6.01
C SER A 473 -38.04 22.66 6.04
N ALA A 474 -36.99 22.69 5.20
CA ALA A 474 -36.05 23.80 5.15
C ALA A 474 -36.64 25.04 4.47
N ASP A 475 -36.43 26.21 5.07
CA ASP A 475 -36.78 27.52 4.53
C ASP A 475 -35.55 28.26 3.95
N LYS A 476 -34.36 27.69 4.11
CA LYS A 476 -33.07 28.26 3.69
C LYS A 476 -32.35 27.35 2.72
N GLN A 477 -31.64 27.94 1.76
CA GLN A 477 -30.74 27.22 0.85
C GLN A 477 -29.29 27.49 1.21
N LEU A 478 -28.42 26.49 1.07
CA LEU A 478 -26.99 26.61 1.28
C LEU A 478 -26.23 25.96 0.11
N PHE A 479 -25.39 26.74 -0.56
CA PHE A 479 -24.62 26.30 -1.72
C PHE A 479 -23.17 25.99 -1.32
N PHE A 480 -22.76 24.74 -1.51
CA PHE A 480 -21.45 24.20 -1.21
C PHE A 480 -20.57 24.26 -2.45
N ILE A 481 -19.51 25.08 -2.40
CA ILE A 481 -18.62 25.31 -3.54
C ILE A 481 -17.46 24.30 -3.49
N HIS A 482 -17.18 23.66 -4.63
CA HIS A 482 -16.13 22.66 -4.74
C HIS A 482 -14.77 23.17 -4.27
N ASP A 483 -13.94 22.23 -3.81
CA ASP A 483 -12.57 22.49 -3.41
C ASP A 483 -11.59 22.47 -4.60
N GLY A 484 -10.29 22.38 -4.30
CA GLY A 484 -9.22 22.37 -5.32
C GLY A 484 -9.17 21.10 -6.16
N VAL A 485 -9.84 20.04 -5.72
CA VAL A 485 -10.03 18.80 -6.50
C VAL A 485 -11.40 18.76 -7.17
N GLY A 486 -12.11 19.90 -7.20
CA GLY A 486 -13.34 20.15 -7.95
C GLY A 486 -14.57 19.34 -7.57
N SER A 487 -14.53 18.68 -6.41
CA SER A 487 -15.67 17.97 -5.82
C SER A 487 -16.24 18.70 -4.59
N VAL A 488 -17.48 18.37 -4.25
CA VAL A 488 -18.18 18.77 -3.03
C VAL A 488 -18.32 17.60 -2.03
N ASP A 489 -17.75 16.43 -2.34
CA ASP A 489 -17.86 15.23 -1.49
C ASP A 489 -17.25 15.43 -0.11
N GLY A 490 -16.27 16.33 0.02
CA GLY A 490 -15.67 16.71 1.30
C GLY A 490 -16.69 17.29 2.31
N TYR A 491 -17.85 17.75 1.85
CA TYR A 491 -18.91 18.26 2.73
C TYR A 491 -19.90 17.19 3.18
N ALA A 492 -19.79 15.94 2.73
CA ALA A 492 -20.79 14.90 2.98
C ALA A 492 -21.08 14.71 4.47
N GLU A 493 -20.05 14.74 5.32
CA GLU A 493 -20.25 14.62 6.77
C GLU A 493 -20.91 15.86 7.37
N LEU A 494 -20.51 17.07 6.96
CA LEU A 494 -21.13 18.32 7.41
C LEU A 494 -22.62 18.38 7.05
N ILE A 495 -22.98 17.99 5.83
CA ILE A 495 -24.36 18.02 5.32
C ILE A 495 -25.29 17.11 6.14
N ARG A 496 -24.79 16.00 6.68
CA ARG A 496 -25.57 15.09 7.55
C ARG A 496 -26.02 15.78 8.83
N HIS A 497 -25.24 16.71 9.36
CA HIS A 497 -25.50 17.41 10.62
C HIS A 497 -26.15 18.79 10.44
N LEU A 498 -26.46 19.19 9.21
CA LEU A 498 -27.09 20.48 8.91
C LEU A 498 -28.62 20.35 8.75
N ASP A 499 -29.36 20.70 9.79
CA ASP A 499 -30.82 20.73 9.76
C ASP A 499 -31.36 22.11 9.36
N GLY A 500 -32.52 22.14 8.69
CA GLY A 500 -33.18 23.39 8.28
C GLY A 500 -32.56 24.05 7.04
N TYR A 501 -31.69 23.36 6.31
CA TYR A 501 -31.10 23.81 5.05
C TYR A 501 -31.36 22.83 3.91
N GLN A 502 -31.82 23.36 2.78
CA GLN A 502 -31.74 22.69 1.49
C GLN A 502 -30.31 22.84 0.95
N CYS A 503 -29.56 21.75 0.85
CA CYS A 503 -28.15 21.80 0.48
C CYS A 503 -27.94 21.55 -1.01
N TRP A 504 -27.22 22.44 -1.68
CA TRP A 504 -26.87 22.35 -3.09
C TRP A 504 -25.35 22.30 -3.25
N GLY A 505 -24.86 21.49 -4.19
CA GLY A 505 -23.46 21.40 -4.54
C GLY A 505 -23.17 22.16 -5.83
N VAL A 506 -22.02 22.82 -5.87
CA VAL A 506 -21.45 23.44 -7.07
C VAL A 506 -20.14 22.70 -7.38
N LYS A 507 -20.21 21.69 -8.26
CA LYS A 507 -19.05 20.91 -8.72
C LYS A 507 -18.29 21.66 -9.80
N SER A 508 -17.02 21.30 -9.99
CA SER A 508 -16.22 21.93 -11.04
C SER A 508 -16.66 21.49 -12.43
N ASN A 509 -16.92 22.47 -13.31
CA ASN A 509 -17.05 22.23 -14.76
C ASN A 509 -15.71 21.88 -15.42
N LEU A 510 -14.60 22.05 -14.71
CA LEU A 510 -13.25 21.78 -15.23
C LEU A 510 -12.88 20.29 -15.12
N LEU A 511 -13.59 19.51 -14.30
CA LEU A 511 -13.39 18.06 -14.16
C LEU A 511 -14.23 17.23 -15.14
N SER A 512 -15.18 17.85 -15.84
CA SER A 512 -15.90 17.21 -16.95
C SER A 512 -15.07 17.14 -18.24
N GLY A 513 -13.78 17.48 -18.23
CA GLY A 513 -12.87 17.34 -19.37
C GLY A 513 -13.13 18.31 -20.53
N LEU A 514 -13.95 19.34 -20.32
CA LEU A 514 -14.43 20.26 -21.35
C LEU A 514 -14.25 21.71 -20.88
N HIS A 515 -13.03 22.25 -20.78
CA HIS A 515 -12.73 23.69 -20.94
C HIS A 515 -11.23 23.99 -20.73
N PRO A 516 -10.68 25.06 -21.36
CA PRO A 516 -9.23 25.30 -21.43
C PRO A 516 -8.61 25.67 -20.07
N HIS A 517 -7.35 25.27 -19.88
CA HIS A 517 -6.53 25.46 -18.67
C HIS A 517 -6.23 26.93 -18.24
N ASN A 518 -6.94 27.93 -18.77
CA ASN A 518 -6.63 29.36 -18.61
C ASN A 518 -7.84 30.24 -18.24
N LEU A 519 -8.87 29.72 -17.57
CA LEU A 519 -9.97 30.57 -17.09
C LEU A 519 -9.57 31.33 -15.82
N GLU A 520 -9.85 32.63 -15.78
CA GLU A 520 -9.68 33.43 -14.57
C GLU A 520 -10.74 33.04 -13.53
N LEU A 521 -10.39 33.16 -12.24
CA LEU A 521 -11.31 32.88 -11.11
C LEU A 521 -12.67 33.59 -11.27
N LYS A 522 -12.65 34.80 -11.83
CA LYS A 522 -13.85 35.63 -12.07
C LYS A 522 -14.80 35.00 -13.08
N GLU A 523 -14.27 34.39 -14.14
CA GLU A 523 -15.06 33.77 -15.20
C GLU A 523 -15.71 32.47 -14.70
N VAL A 524 -14.96 31.69 -13.92
CA VAL A 524 -15.47 30.47 -13.27
C VAL A 524 -16.58 30.81 -12.27
N ALA A 525 -16.34 31.80 -11.41
CA ALA A 525 -17.35 32.27 -10.45
C ALA A 525 -18.62 32.78 -11.15
N GLY A 526 -18.47 33.53 -12.25
CA GLY A 526 -19.61 34.03 -13.03
C GLY A 526 -20.48 32.92 -13.60
N SER A 527 -19.86 31.86 -14.13
CA SER A 527 -20.59 30.68 -14.62
C SER A 527 -21.41 30.01 -13.51
N TYR A 528 -20.87 29.93 -12.30
CA TYR A 528 -21.59 29.36 -11.15
C TYR A 528 -22.72 30.26 -10.66
N VAL A 529 -22.51 31.58 -10.64
CA VAL A 529 -23.55 32.55 -10.29
C VAL A 529 -24.75 32.44 -11.23
N GLU A 530 -24.51 32.36 -12.54
CA GLU A 530 -25.59 32.20 -13.53
C GLU A 530 -26.43 30.94 -13.29
N GLN A 531 -25.79 29.82 -12.97
CA GLN A 531 -26.49 28.56 -12.70
C GLN A 531 -27.18 28.56 -11.34
N LEU A 532 -26.55 29.13 -10.31
CA LEU A 532 -27.11 29.27 -8.98
C LEU A 532 -28.39 30.12 -8.99
N LEU A 533 -28.40 31.23 -9.75
CA LEU A 533 -29.57 32.10 -9.87
C LEU A 533 -30.77 31.44 -10.57
N ARG A 534 -30.57 30.34 -11.32
CA ARG A 534 -31.69 29.51 -11.84
C ARG A 534 -32.38 28.71 -10.72
N VAL A 535 -31.65 28.39 -9.66
CA VAL A 535 -32.14 27.66 -8.49
C VAL A 535 -32.75 28.62 -7.47
N GLN A 536 -32.07 29.73 -7.18
CA GLN A 536 -32.53 30.76 -6.26
C GLN A 536 -32.37 32.16 -6.90
N PRO A 537 -33.41 32.66 -7.60
CA PRO A 537 -33.33 33.93 -8.32
C PRO A 537 -33.42 35.17 -7.43
N THR A 538 -33.92 35.04 -6.19
CA THR A 538 -34.16 36.17 -5.28
C THR A 538 -33.90 35.78 -3.82
N GLY A 539 -33.76 36.79 -2.96
CA GLY A 539 -33.53 36.62 -1.52
C GLY A 539 -32.05 36.41 -1.15
N PRO A 540 -31.74 36.31 0.15
CA PRO A 540 -30.36 36.15 0.61
C PRO A 540 -29.79 34.79 0.17
N ILE A 541 -28.62 34.82 -0.47
CA ILE A 541 -27.90 33.63 -0.95
C ILE A 541 -26.80 33.29 0.05
N ALA A 542 -26.83 32.07 0.58
CA ALA A 542 -25.78 31.56 1.47
C ALA A 542 -24.80 30.66 0.70
N LEU A 543 -23.52 31.05 0.70
CA LEU A 543 -22.43 30.30 0.07
C LEU A 543 -21.50 29.74 1.15
N LEU A 544 -21.02 28.51 0.96
CA LEU A 544 -20.02 27.87 1.81
C LEU A 544 -18.93 27.26 0.93
N GLY A 545 -17.68 27.60 1.22
CA GLY A 545 -16.52 27.11 0.48
C GLY A 545 -15.35 26.80 1.39
N TRP A 546 -14.75 25.62 1.21
CA TRP A 546 -13.55 25.14 1.88
C TRP A 546 -12.37 25.16 0.90
N SER A 547 -11.17 25.46 1.39
CA SER A 547 -9.96 25.59 0.57
C SER A 547 -10.16 26.62 -0.56
N SER A 548 -9.79 26.31 -1.81
CA SER A 548 -10.04 27.17 -2.98
C SER A 548 -11.52 27.46 -3.23
N GLY A 549 -12.43 26.60 -2.76
CA GLY A 549 -13.87 26.85 -2.80
C GLY A 549 -14.27 28.10 -2.01
N GLY A 550 -13.52 28.47 -0.97
CA GLY A 550 -13.74 29.72 -0.23
C GLY A 550 -13.41 30.96 -1.05
N LEU A 551 -12.36 30.91 -1.88
CA LEU A 551 -12.00 32.00 -2.80
C LEU A 551 -13.06 32.16 -3.89
N LEU A 552 -13.55 31.04 -4.43
CA LEU A 552 -14.66 31.03 -5.39
C LEU A 552 -15.94 31.57 -4.76
N ALA A 553 -16.30 31.12 -3.56
CA ALA A 553 -17.47 31.61 -2.82
C ALA A 553 -17.40 33.13 -2.58
N TYR A 554 -16.22 33.65 -2.25
CA TYR A 554 -16.01 35.08 -2.08
C TYR A 554 -16.18 35.87 -3.38
N GLU A 555 -15.60 35.41 -4.48
CA GLU A 555 -15.77 36.06 -5.79
C GLU A 555 -17.22 35.96 -6.30
N MET A 556 -17.89 34.82 -6.09
CA MET A 556 -19.31 34.64 -6.38
C MET A 556 -20.17 35.62 -5.58
N ALA A 557 -19.91 35.78 -4.27
CA ALA A 557 -20.61 36.74 -3.42
C ALA A 557 -20.43 38.18 -3.94
N ARG A 558 -19.19 38.55 -4.30
CA ARG A 558 -18.89 39.87 -4.89
C ARG A 558 -19.68 40.14 -6.17
N GLN A 559 -19.84 39.13 -7.03
CA GLN A 559 -20.62 39.26 -8.26
C GLN A 559 -22.13 39.32 -7.99
N LEU A 560 -22.64 38.51 -7.07
CA LEU A 560 -24.04 38.54 -6.64
C LEU A 560 -24.44 39.91 -6.06
N GLU A 561 -23.56 40.52 -5.26
CA GLU A 561 -23.76 41.88 -4.72
C GLU A 561 -23.79 42.95 -5.81
N THR A 562 -23.09 42.77 -6.93
CA THR A 562 -23.15 43.70 -8.07
C THR A 562 -24.39 43.54 -8.94
N LEU A 563 -25.10 42.41 -8.82
CA LEU A 563 -26.34 42.11 -9.54
C LEU A 563 -27.60 42.44 -8.72
N SER A 564 -27.43 42.70 -7.42
CA SER A 564 -28.48 43.07 -6.46
C SER A 564 -28.68 44.58 -6.42
#